data_AF-A0AA95GIK8-F1
#
_entry.id   AF-A0AA95GIK8-F1
#
_cell.length_a   1.000
_cell.length_b   1.000
_cell.length_c   1.000
_cell.angle_alpha   90.00
_cell.angle_beta   90.00
_cell.angle_gamma   90.00
#
_symmetry.space_group_name_H-M   'P 1'
#
loop_
_entity.id
_entity.type
_entity.pdbx_description
1 polymer ?
#
loop_
_entity_poly.entity_id
_entity_poly.type
_entity_poly.pdbx_seq_one_letter_code
_entity_poly.pdbx_strand_id
1 'polypeptide(L)'
;MSIFTLFFCGTGSNRNDSTPNAVIEDKDKNGAWIFHAGELISTLAKNMIEQEFYSWIIVDGPGSGNLQEQEKWVKPGNHHNIMGQLLGKGWENNVAHALAVLKADPSFFAQQPGYIAQKKQFQIRTTNSQPIEVVNLVGWSRGGVTCHMMANAMAKDPKLSHIKVNIFAIDPVPGLFQFAKHRTKIKSNVHDYYVVYARHEASLGFTPVMANNLDVSGKIAFYAMPGRHATVVGNASETGDNIYNRPTDFTEVGKIVRCLVEKQLTSWGVKLNHTLSLTDEVMLQYYDIMLADLPKYQLMSKYVYTVRDYFSAERKVGNESQNKKWSQLSMLASPHFSGKDIFINQHHMNLFINYQSRMRLNEADMAKKFPTTCQLITELPTYF
;
A
#
# COMPACT_ATOMS: atom_id res chain seq x y z
N MET A 1 -8.70 24.04 -4.12
CA MET A 1 -7.57 23.10 -4.02
C MET A 1 -7.64 22.11 -5.17
N SER A 2 -6.77 22.24 -6.17
CA SER A 2 -6.63 21.30 -7.28
C SER A 2 -5.78 20.09 -6.85
N ILE A 3 -6.31 18.88 -7.02
CA ILE A 3 -5.71 17.64 -6.53
C ILE A 3 -5.42 16.73 -7.73
N PHE A 4 -4.24 16.10 -7.72
CA PHE A 4 -3.90 15.03 -8.67
C PHE A 4 -3.48 13.76 -7.91
N THR A 5 -4.01 12.59 -8.27
CA THR A 5 -3.73 11.33 -7.56
C THR A 5 -2.98 10.33 -8.45
N LEU A 6 -1.87 9.79 -7.96
CA LEU A 6 -1.05 8.80 -8.66
C LEU A 6 -1.16 7.45 -7.95
N PHE A 7 -1.58 6.43 -8.67
CA PHE A 7 -1.63 5.05 -8.20
C PHE A 7 -0.48 4.24 -8.82
N PHE A 8 0.34 3.60 -7.99
CA PHE A 8 1.46 2.76 -8.44
C PHE A 8 1.25 1.31 -8.01
N CYS A 9 0.99 0.43 -8.98
CA CYS A 9 0.80 -1.00 -8.72
C CYS A 9 2.07 -1.67 -8.18
N GLY A 10 1.86 -2.75 -7.42
CA GLY A 10 2.94 -3.60 -6.93
C GLY A 10 3.56 -4.47 -8.03
N THR A 11 4.66 -5.12 -7.69
CA THR A 11 5.33 -6.11 -8.56
C THR A 11 4.35 -7.10 -9.17
N GLY A 12 4.41 -7.29 -10.49
CA GLY A 12 3.55 -8.26 -11.18
C GLY A 12 2.09 -7.83 -11.34
N SER A 13 1.66 -6.75 -10.67
CA SER A 13 0.31 -6.22 -10.76
C SER A 13 0.19 -5.05 -11.74
N ASN A 14 -0.97 -4.91 -12.35
CA ASN A 14 -1.33 -3.91 -13.35
C ASN A 14 -2.75 -3.38 -13.12
N ARG A 15 -3.12 -2.37 -13.91
CA ARG A 15 -4.43 -1.71 -13.83
C ARG A 15 -5.66 -2.62 -13.98
N ASN A 16 -5.52 -3.81 -14.57
CA ASN A 16 -6.63 -4.72 -14.83
C ASN A 16 -6.92 -5.70 -13.68
N ASP A 17 -6.11 -5.71 -12.62
CA ASP A 17 -6.25 -6.65 -11.49
C ASP A 17 -7.37 -6.27 -10.49
N SER A 18 -8.25 -5.35 -10.89
CA SER A 18 -9.35 -4.81 -10.08
C SER A 18 -10.60 -5.69 -10.06
N THR A 19 -10.60 -6.81 -10.79
CA THR A 19 -11.74 -7.73 -10.81
C THR A 19 -11.76 -8.60 -9.55
N PRO A 20 -12.93 -8.81 -8.92
CA PRO A 20 -13.05 -9.82 -7.87
C PRO A 20 -12.60 -11.18 -8.37
N ASN A 21 -11.85 -11.90 -7.55
CA ASN A 21 -11.18 -13.14 -7.92
C ASN A 21 -10.22 -13.00 -9.12
N ALA A 22 -9.68 -11.79 -9.36
CA ALA A 22 -8.60 -11.59 -10.31
C ALA A 22 -7.49 -12.59 -10.02
N VAL A 23 -7.21 -13.44 -11.01
CA VAL A 23 -6.08 -14.35 -11.01
C VAL A 23 -4.91 -13.62 -11.64
N ILE A 24 -3.93 -13.21 -10.83
CA ILE A 24 -2.64 -12.79 -11.38
C ILE A 24 -1.80 -14.04 -11.55
N GLU A 25 -1.63 -14.47 -12.81
CA GLU A 25 -0.75 -15.58 -13.16
C GLU A 25 0.71 -15.15 -12.97
N ASP A 26 1.39 -15.81 -12.03
CA ASP A 26 2.85 -15.80 -11.99
C ASP A 26 3.36 -16.88 -12.95
N LYS A 27 3.63 -16.47 -14.20
CA LYS A 27 4.10 -17.35 -15.28
C LYS A 27 5.39 -18.10 -14.92
N ASP A 28 6.17 -17.60 -13.96
CA ASP A 28 7.44 -18.19 -13.55
C ASP A 28 7.27 -19.21 -12.40
N LYS A 29 6.11 -19.25 -11.73
CA LYS A 29 5.90 -20.09 -10.53
C LYS A 29 4.75 -21.09 -10.62
N ASN A 30 4.10 -21.25 -11.78
CA ASN A 30 2.89 -22.08 -11.92
C ASN A 30 1.85 -21.80 -10.81
N GLY A 31 1.70 -20.51 -10.45
CA GLY A 31 0.88 -20.07 -9.34
C GLY A 31 0.00 -18.89 -9.73
N ALA A 32 -1.17 -18.80 -9.08
CA ALA A 32 -2.17 -17.76 -9.28
C ALA A 32 -2.41 -17.03 -7.94
N TRP A 33 -2.30 -15.71 -7.96
CA TRP A 33 -2.69 -14.86 -6.84
C TRP A 33 -4.16 -14.53 -7.02
N ILE A 34 -4.97 -14.71 -5.98
CA ILE A 34 -6.39 -14.37 -6.03
C ILE A 34 -6.67 -13.27 -5.02
N PHE A 35 -7.14 -12.14 -5.53
CA PHE A 35 -7.62 -11.04 -4.72
C PHE A 35 -9.14 -11.11 -4.66
N HIS A 36 -9.67 -11.47 -3.49
CA HIS A 36 -11.11 -11.75 -3.32
C HIS A 36 -11.99 -10.58 -3.79
N ALA A 37 -11.54 -9.33 -3.61
CA ALA A 37 -12.26 -8.13 -4.01
C ALA A 37 -11.50 -7.29 -5.05
N GLY A 38 -10.58 -7.90 -5.81
CA GLY A 38 -9.61 -7.20 -6.66
C GLY A 38 -8.39 -6.72 -5.86
N GLU A 39 -7.25 -6.54 -6.55
CA GLU A 39 -6.03 -5.98 -5.95
C GLU A 39 -6.30 -4.52 -5.55
N LEU A 40 -5.79 -4.12 -4.38
CA LEU A 40 -6.14 -2.85 -3.76
C LEU A 40 -5.89 -1.62 -4.66
N ILE A 41 -4.68 -1.48 -5.22
CA ILE A 41 -4.29 -0.28 -5.98
C ILE A 41 -5.13 -0.14 -7.25
N SER A 42 -5.24 -1.23 -8.02
CA SER A 42 -6.05 -1.28 -9.24
C SER A 42 -7.54 -1.03 -8.94
N THR A 43 -8.05 -1.55 -7.83
CA THR A 43 -9.44 -1.32 -7.39
C THR A 43 -9.68 0.14 -7.02
N LEU A 44 -8.77 0.78 -6.28
CA LEU A 44 -8.88 2.20 -5.93
C LEU A 44 -8.87 3.09 -7.18
N ALA A 45 -7.98 2.80 -8.13
CA ALA A 45 -7.90 3.53 -9.39
C ALA A 45 -9.17 3.38 -10.23
N LYS A 46 -9.70 2.16 -10.36
CA LYS A 46 -10.97 1.90 -11.06
C LYS A 46 -12.15 2.62 -10.42
N ASN A 47 -12.06 2.88 -9.12
CA ASN A 47 -13.08 3.57 -8.35
C ASN A 47 -12.98 5.10 -8.39
N MET A 48 -12.03 5.67 -9.13
CA MET A 48 -12.00 7.11 -9.36
C MET A 48 -13.20 7.53 -10.22
N ILE A 49 -13.91 8.59 -9.81
CA ILE A 49 -15.09 9.09 -10.53
C ILE A 49 -14.71 9.75 -11.85
N GLU A 50 -13.61 10.50 -11.84
CA GLU A 50 -13.17 11.28 -13.00
C GLU A 50 -12.43 10.40 -13.99
N GLN A 51 -12.32 10.86 -15.24
CA GLN A 51 -11.56 10.16 -16.26
C GLN A 51 -10.06 10.14 -15.92
N GLU A 52 -9.39 9.03 -16.19
CA GLU A 52 -7.92 8.96 -16.11
C GLU A 52 -7.28 10.10 -16.92
N PHE A 53 -6.14 10.60 -16.44
CA PHE A 53 -5.40 11.78 -16.88
C PHE A 53 -6.03 13.13 -16.54
N TYR A 54 -7.31 13.20 -16.13
CA TYR A 54 -7.94 14.46 -15.73
C TYR A 54 -7.43 14.94 -14.35
N SER A 55 -7.52 14.07 -13.35
CA SER A 55 -7.07 14.32 -11.97
C SER A 55 -6.34 13.14 -11.35
N TRP A 56 -6.09 12.08 -12.12
CA TRP A 56 -5.39 10.90 -11.64
C TRP A 56 -4.81 10.06 -12.76
N ILE A 57 -3.84 9.20 -12.44
CA ILE A 57 -3.38 8.10 -13.31
C ILE A 57 -3.10 6.84 -12.49
N ILE A 58 -3.14 5.69 -13.15
CA ILE A 58 -2.57 4.44 -12.64
C ILE A 58 -1.36 4.04 -13.48
N VAL A 59 -0.31 3.58 -12.81
CA VAL A 59 0.93 3.11 -13.43
C VAL A 59 1.18 1.67 -13.03
N ASP A 60 1.27 0.81 -14.05
CA ASP A 60 1.56 -0.61 -13.90
C ASP A 60 2.86 -0.88 -13.13
N GLY A 61 2.84 -1.95 -12.34
CA GLY A 61 3.96 -2.33 -11.50
C GLY A 61 5.11 -2.91 -12.32
N PRO A 62 6.36 -2.80 -11.84
CA PRO A 62 7.49 -3.44 -12.51
C PRO A 62 7.27 -4.95 -12.61
N GLY A 63 7.33 -5.47 -13.83
CA GLY A 63 7.25 -6.89 -14.14
C GLY A 63 5.85 -7.46 -14.41
N SER A 64 4.81 -6.63 -14.50
CA SER A 64 3.44 -7.06 -14.82
C SER A 64 3.18 -7.38 -16.30
N GLY A 65 4.23 -7.49 -17.12
CA GLY A 65 4.13 -7.40 -18.58
C GLY A 65 3.96 -5.97 -19.09
N ASN A 66 3.68 -5.00 -18.20
CA ASN A 66 3.71 -3.56 -18.43
C ASN A 66 2.93 -3.18 -19.70
N LEU A 67 1.63 -3.51 -19.69
CA LEU A 67 0.71 -3.29 -20.81
C LEU A 67 0.64 -1.81 -21.22
N GLN A 68 0.94 -0.91 -20.29
CA GLN A 68 1.06 0.53 -20.52
C GLN A 68 2.41 1.01 -21.07
N GLU A 69 3.44 0.17 -21.27
CA GLU A 69 4.78 0.66 -21.64
C GLU A 69 4.79 1.48 -22.93
N GLN A 70 3.95 1.12 -23.90
CA GLN A 70 3.81 1.89 -25.16
C GLN A 70 3.01 3.19 -24.98
N GLU A 71 2.24 3.31 -23.91
CA GLU A 71 1.42 4.49 -23.59
C GLU A 71 2.16 5.50 -22.71
N LYS A 72 3.36 5.17 -22.20
CA LYS A 72 4.13 6.08 -21.35
C LYS A 72 4.61 7.31 -22.11
N TRP A 73 4.55 8.46 -21.44
CA TRP A 73 4.96 9.77 -21.95
C TRP A 73 6.48 9.98 -21.96
N VAL A 74 7.26 8.91 -21.84
CA VAL A 74 8.72 8.91 -21.83
C VAL A 74 9.20 7.71 -22.62
N LYS A 75 10.45 7.74 -23.11
CA LYS A 75 10.96 6.65 -23.95
C LYS A 75 10.91 5.32 -23.17
N PRO A 76 10.34 4.24 -23.75
CA PRO A 76 10.37 2.92 -23.15
C PRO A 76 11.80 2.54 -22.85
N GLY A 77 12.03 2.01 -21.65
CA GLY A 77 13.30 1.38 -21.38
C GLY A 77 13.23 -0.05 -21.90
N ASN A 78 14.20 -0.47 -22.70
CA ASN A 78 14.28 -1.85 -23.19
C ASN A 78 14.43 -2.82 -22.00
N HIS A 79 13.33 -3.41 -21.51
CA HIS A 79 13.34 -4.22 -20.29
C HIS A 79 12.69 -5.61 -20.44
N HIS A 80 12.95 -6.29 -21.55
CA HIS A 80 12.46 -7.66 -21.82
C HIS A 80 13.12 -8.78 -20.97
N ASN A 81 13.95 -8.46 -19.97
CA ASN A 81 14.69 -9.47 -19.22
C ASN A 81 14.17 -9.63 -17.77
N ILE A 82 13.77 -10.85 -17.43
CA ILE A 82 13.26 -11.30 -16.11
C ILE A 82 14.25 -10.98 -14.97
N MET A 83 15.57 -11.10 -15.23
CA MET A 83 16.64 -10.66 -14.30
C MET A 83 16.60 -9.14 -14.00
N GLY A 84 16.12 -8.31 -14.92
CA GLY A 84 15.97 -6.86 -14.74
C GLY A 84 14.79 -6.47 -13.85
N GLN A 85 13.75 -7.30 -13.76
CA GLN A 85 12.59 -7.08 -12.89
C GLN A 85 12.92 -7.39 -11.43
N LEU A 86 13.86 -8.31 -11.17
CA LEU A 86 14.36 -8.59 -9.82
C LEU A 86 15.38 -7.54 -9.33
N LEU A 87 16.15 -6.97 -10.27
CA LEU A 87 17.21 -5.97 -10.01
C LEU A 87 16.74 -4.50 -10.10
N GLY A 88 15.42 -4.26 -10.20
CA GLY A 88 14.87 -2.92 -10.21
C GLY A 88 15.17 -2.17 -11.51
N LYS A 89 14.55 -2.58 -12.62
CA LYS A 89 14.45 -1.76 -13.84
C LYS A 89 12.97 -1.57 -14.16
N GLY A 90 12.49 -0.32 -14.23
CA GLY A 90 11.09 0.03 -14.56
C GLY A 90 10.45 1.14 -13.69
N TRP A 91 10.72 1.18 -12.38
CA TRP A 91 10.43 2.29 -11.47
C TRP A 91 10.90 3.67 -11.93
N GLU A 92 12.14 3.87 -12.44
CA GLU A 92 12.56 5.18 -12.94
C GLU A 92 11.70 5.61 -14.13
N ASN A 93 11.30 4.67 -15.01
CA ASN A 93 10.38 4.95 -16.10
C ASN A 93 8.98 5.33 -15.57
N ASN A 94 8.50 4.65 -14.52
CA ASN A 94 7.22 4.97 -13.89
C ASN A 94 7.23 6.38 -13.27
N VAL A 95 8.32 6.75 -12.58
CA VAL A 95 8.51 8.12 -12.04
C VAL A 95 8.60 9.14 -13.17
N ALA A 96 9.40 8.87 -14.21
CA ALA A 96 9.56 9.77 -15.34
C ALA A 96 8.24 9.98 -16.11
N HIS A 97 7.48 8.92 -16.32
CA HIS A 97 6.15 8.99 -16.91
C HIS A 97 5.21 9.87 -16.07
N ALA A 98 5.11 9.60 -14.76
CA ALA A 98 4.24 10.38 -13.87
C ALA A 98 4.65 11.86 -13.80
N LEU A 99 5.96 12.17 -13.79
CA LEU A 99 6.46 13.55 -13.85
C LEU A 99 6.06 14.25 -15.15
N ALA A 100 6.13 13.57 -16.30
CA ALA A 100 5.71 14.12 -17.58
C ALA A 100 4.20 14.41 -17.59
N VAL A 101 3.39 13.52 -17.03
CA VAL A 101 1.93 13.74 -16.89
C VAL A 101 1.63 14.92 -15.97
N LEU A 102 2.27 15.02 -14.80
CA LEU A 102 2.05 16.16 -13.89
C LEU A 102 2.42 17.49 -14.54
N LYS A 103 3.55 17.54 -15.26
CA LYS A 103 4.01 18.74 -15.97
C LYS A 103 3.20 19.06 -17.22
N ALA A 104 2.32 18.16 -17.65
CA ALA A 104 1.68 18.22 -18.96
C ALA A 104 2.72 18.48 -20.06
N ASP A 105 3.77 17.67 -20.11
CA ASP A 105 4.89 17.83 -21.03
C ASP A 105 4.74 16.92 -22.27
N PRO A 106 4.46 17.48 -23.47
CA PRO A 106 4.26 16.68 -24.68
C PRO A 106 5.56 16.35 -25.42
N SER A 107 6.72 16.76 -24.91
CA SER A 107 8.00 16.73 -25.64
C SER A 107 8.39 15.36 -26.21
N PHE A 108 7.86 14.27 -25.65
CA PHE A 108 8.20 12.90 -26.05
C PHE A 108 7.15 12.20 -26.92
N PHE A 109 6.01 12.83 -27.23
CA PHE A 109 4.91 12.15 -27.92
C PHE A 109 5.26 11.77 -29.36
N ALA A 110 5.89 12.68 -30.09
CA ALA A 110 6.10 12.55 -31.54
C ALA A 110 7.12 11.44 -31.92
N GLN A 111 7.77 10.81 -30.95
CA GLN A 111 8.86 9.85 -31.19
C GLN A 111 8.47 8.40 -30.90
N GLN A 112 7.17 8.10 -30.69
CA GLN A 112 6.76 6.83 -30.08
C GLN A 112 5.58 6.12 -30.77
N PRO A 113 5.54 4.77 -30.73
CA PRO A 113 4.41 3.98 -31.23
C PRO A 113 3.05 4.37 -30.63
N GLY A 114 3.01 4.82 -29.37
CA GLY A 114 1.78 5.20 -28.66
C GLY A 114 1.29 6.63 -28.88
N TYR A 115 1.81 7.37 -29.87
CA TYR A 115 1.53 8.79 -30.10
C TYR A 115 0.04 9.18 -30.03
N ILE A 116 -0.85 8.39 -30.66
CA ILE A 116 -2.29 8.69 -30.71
C ILE A 116 -2.92 8.62 -29.32
N ALA A 117 -2.58 7.58 -28.53
CA ALA A 117 -3.06 7.44 -27.16
C ALA A 117 -2.53 8.58 -26.29
N GLN A 118 -1.22 8.87 -26.36
CA GLN A 118 -0.57 9.92 -25.58
C GLN A 118 -1.15 11.30 -25.88
N LYS A 119 -1.44 11.62 -27.15
CA LYS A 119 -2.09 12.88 -27.54
C LYS A 119 -3.48 13.03 -26.93
N LYS A 120 -4.28 11.95 -26.90
CA LYS A 120 -5.60 11.95 -26.25
C LYS A 120 -5.48 12.15 -24.74
N GLN A 121 -4.55 11.44 -24.09
CA GLN A 121 -4.27 11.57 -22.66
C GLN A 121 -3.84 13.01 -22.31
N PHE A 122 -2.99 13.61 -23.14
CA PHE A 122 -2.56 15.01 -22.98
C PHE A 122 -3.70 16.00 -23.13
N GLN A 123 -4.57 15.80 -24.11
CA GLN A 123 -5.76 16.64 -24.27
C GLN A 123 -6.66 16.58 -23.03
N ILE A 124 -6.88 15.39 -22.46
CA ILE A 124 -7.63 15.23 -21.20
C ILE A 124 -6.92 15.97 -20.06
N ARG A 125 -5.60 15.72 -19.90
CA ARG A 125 -4.79 16.34 -18.85
C ARG A 125 -4.77 17.86 -18.91
N THR A 126 -4.81 18.45 -20.10
CA THR A 126 -4.80 19.91 -20.33
C THR A 126 -6.21 20.52 -20.35
N THR A 127 -7.26 19.70 -20.35
CA THR A 127 -8.66 20.18 -20.20
C THR A 127 -8.89 20.77 -18.81
N ASN A 128 -8.21 20.26 -17.78
CA ASN A 128 -8.18 20.88 -16.46
C ASN A 128 -7.07 21.94 -16.40
N SER A 129 -7.43 23.21 -16.59
CA SER A 129 -6.51 24.35 -16.62
C SER A 129 -6.04 24.81 -15.22
N GLN A 130 -6.55 24.20 -14.14
CA GLN A 130 -6.17 24.59 -12.80
C GLN A 130 -4.78 24.05 -12.44
N PRO A 131 -3.86 24.91 -11.94
CA PRO A 131 -2.58 24.47 -11.41
C PRO A 131 -2.79 23.42 -10.32
N ILE A 132 -2.01 22.33 -10.34
CA ILE A 132 -2.08 21.29 -9.30
C ILE A 132 -1.46 21.86 -8.02
N GLU A 133 -2.20 21.80 -6.91
CA GLU A 133 -1.74 22.29 -5.60
C GLU A 133 -1.34 21.13 -4.69
N VAL A 134 -1.97 19.96 -4.86
CA VAL A 134 -1.70 18.76 -4.07
C VAL A 134 -1.56 17.54 -4.97
N VAL A 135 -0.57 16.71 -4.68
CA VAL A 135 -0.42 15.38 -5.27
C VAL A 135 -0.56 14.29 -4.20
N ASN A 136 -1.48 13.37 -4.39
CA ASN A 136 -1.63 12.18 -3.56
C ASN A 136 -0.92 11.00 -4.24
N LEU A 137 -0.08 10.27 -3.51
CA LEU A 137 0.65 9.11 -4.00
C LEU A 137 0.19 7.87 -3.24
N VAL A 138 -0.30 6.86 -3.95
CA VAL A 138 -0.73 5.59 -3.34
C VAL A 138 -0.04 4.45 -4.07
N GLY A 139 0.54 3.50 -3.34
CA GLY A 139 1.19 2.37 -3.98
C GLY A 139 1.54 1.23 -3.04
N TRP A 140 1.60 0.04 -3.61
CA TRP A 140 1.92 -1.20 -2.89
C TRP A 140 3.28 -1.75 -3.31
N SER A 141 4.03 -2.38 -2.40
CA SER A 141 5.30 -3.05 -2.74
C SER A 141 6.31 -2.08 -3.36
N ARG A 142 6.89 -2.42 -4.52
CA ARG A 142 7.69 -1.51 -5.34
C ARG A 142 6.92 -0.26 -5.79
N GLY A 143 5.61 -0.32 -5.95
CA GLY A 143 4.76 0.86 -6.16
C GLY A 143 4.75 1.81 -4.95
N GLY A 144 4.75 1.26 -3.73
CA GLY A 144 4.91 2.04 -2.50
C GLY A 144 6.27 2.74 -2.43
N VAL A 145 7.34 2.05 -2.84
CA VAL A 145 8.68 2.68 -2.99
C VAL A 145 8.69 3.73 -4.10
N THR A 146 7.96 3.50 -5.19
CA THR A 146 7.81 4.47 -6.29
C THR A 146 7.16 5.76 -5.80
N CYS A 147 6.24 5.70 -4.82
CA CYS A 147 5.71 6.90 -4.17
C CYS A 147 6.82 7.74 -3.51
N HIS A 148 7.75 7.10 -2.79
CA HIS A 148 8.89 7.79 -2.18
C HIS A 148 9.79 8.45 -3.25
N MET A 149 10.08 7.71 -4.32
CA MET A 149 10.89 8.20 -5.44
C MET A 149 10.23 9.40 -6.13
N MET A 150 8.92 9.32 -6.36
CA MET A 150 8.14 10.37 -6.98
C MET A 150 8.13 11.65 -6.13
N ALA A 151 7.85 11.54 -4.84
CA ALA A 151 7.90 12.68 -3.91
C ALA A 151 9.29 13.33 -3.90
N ASN A 152 10.36 12.51 -3.88
CA ASN A 152 11.73 12.99 -3.91
C ASN A 152 12.12 13.69 -5.22
N ALA A 153 11.58 13.22 -6.34
CA ALA A 153 11.79 13.80 -7.66
C ALA A 153 11.02 15.11 -7.82
N MET A 154 9.77 15.18 -7.36
CA MET A 154 8.99 16.44 -7.32
C MET A 154 9.71 17.51 -6.50
N ALA A 155 10.24 17.17 -5.32
CA ALA A 155 11.03 18.11 -4.52
C ALA A 155 12.31 18.63 -5.20
N LYS A 156 12.80 17.97 -6.25
CA LYS A 156 13.96 18.43 -7.04
C LYS A 156 13.56 19.17 -8.31
N ASP A 157 12.33 18.99 -8.79
CA ASP A 157 11.87 19.58 -10.05
C ASP A 157 11.39 21.01 -9.77
N PRO A 158 12.00 22.06 -10.38
CA PRO A 158 11.64 23.45 -10.11
C PRO A 158 10.16 23.79 -10.39
N LYS A 159 9.50 23.04 -11.28
CA LYS A 159 8.09 23.24 -11.62
C LYS A 159 7.14 22.55 -10.65
N LEU A 160 7.62 21.60 -9.83
CA LEU A 160 6.77 20.78 -8.97
C LEU A 160 7.14 20.87 -7.48
N SER A 161 8.29 21.46 -7.15
CA SER A 161 8.82 21.49 -5.77
C SER A 161 7.94 22.24 -4.77
N HIS A 162 7.06 23.11 -5.24
CA HIS A 162 6.09 23.86 -4.43
C HIS A 162 4.78 23.09 -4.18
N ILE A 163 4.55 21.97 -4.88
CA ILE A 163 3.33 21.16 -4.76
C ILE A 163 3.42 20.31 -3.49
N LYS A 164 2.37 20.38 -2.66
CA LYS A 164 2.24 19.54 -1.46
C LYS A 164 2.02 18.09 -1.86
N VAL A 165 2.72 17.17 -1.20
CA VAL A 165 2.60 15.72 -1.46
C VAL A 165 2.01 15.00 -0.25
N ASN A 166 1.05 14.11 -0.48
CA ASN A 166 0.60 13.13 0.51
C ASN A 166 0.96 11.72 0.03
N ILE A 167 1.29 10.82 0.94
CA ILE A 167 1.66 9.43 0.62
C ILE A 167 0.84 8.46 1.45
N PHE A 168 0.27 7.44 0.79
CA PHE A 168 -0.24 6.24 1.41
C PHE A 168 0.47 5.01 0.80
N ALA A 169 1.50 4.51 1.48
CA ALA A 169 2.27 3.37 1.02
C ALA A 169 1.78 2.07 1.69
N ILE A 170 1.63 0.99 0.91
CA ILE A 170 1.29 -0.33 1.42
C ILE A 170 2.50 -1.23 1.25
N ASP A 171 3.09 -1.63 2.37
CA ASP A 171 4.23 -2.52 2.49
C ASP A 171 5.36 -2.20 1.49
N PRO A 172 5.97 -0.99 1.55
CA PRO A 172 6.88 -0.48 0.53
C PRO A 172 8.21 -1.26 0.49
N VAL A 173 8.29 -2.29 -0.34
CA VAL A 173 9.46 -3.17 -0.46
C VAL A 173 10.31 -2.80 -1.68
N PRO A 174 11.60 -2.46 -1.53
CA PRO A 174 12.45 -2.07 -2.65
C PRO A 174 13.10 -3.27 -3.34
N GLY A 175 13.20 -4.43 -2.66
CA GLY A 175 13.95 -5.59 -3.10
C GLY A 175 15.38 -5.63 -2.54
N LEU A 176 16.06 -6.77 -2.72
CA LEU A 176 17.43 -6.98 -2.24
C LEU A 176 18.38 -5.93 -2.82
N PHE A 177 19.19 -5.31 -1.96
CA PHE A 177 20.23 -4.35 -2.31
C PHE A 177 19.73 -3.02 -2.92
N GLN A 178 18.44 -2.71 -2.79
CA GLN A 178 17.82 -1.56 -3.45
C GLN A 178 17.57 -0.34 -2.53
N PHE A 179 18.21 -0.24 -1.37
CA PHE A 179 17.95 0.78 -0.33
C PHE A 179 18.60 2.15 -0.57
N ALA A 180 18.79 2.56 -1.82
CA ALA A 180 19.35 3.86 -2.17
C ALA A 180 18.53 5.03 -1.57
N LYS A 181 19.21 6.14 -1.22
CA LYS A 181 18.59 7.29 -0.51
C LYS A 181 17.30 7.81 -1.15
N HIS A 182 17.21 7.82 -2.48
CA HIS A 182 16.03 8.33 -3.20
C HIS A 182 14.80 7.42 -3.11
N ARG A 183 14.95 6.19 -2.60
CA ARG A 183 13.89 5.20 -2.38
C ARG A 183 13.47 5.11 -0.92
N THR A 184 14.37 5.49 -0.02
CA THR A 184 14.24 5.29 1.43
C THR A 184 14.02 6.57 2.22
N LYS A 185 14.36 7.74 1.67
CA LYS A 185 14.13 9.03 2.33
C LYS A 185 12.80 9.65 1.90
N ILE A 186 12.19 10.36 2.84
CA ILE A 186 11.05 11.26 2.62
C ILE A 186 11.54 12.67 2.92
N LYS A 187 11.17 13.63 2.08
CA LYS A 187 11.57 15.04 2.19
C LYS A 187 10.40 15.90 2.69
N SER A 188 10.72 17.12 3.12
CA SER A 188 9.79 18.15 3.63
C SER A 188 8.61 18.51 2.74
N ASN A 189 8.64 18.23 1.42
CA ASN A 189 7.48 18.45 0.55
C ASN A 189 6.33 17.46 0.81
N VAL A 190 6.59 16.40 1.57
CA VAL A 190 5.55 15.47 2.04
C VAL A 190 4.88 16.04 3.28
N HIS A 191 3.57 16.23 3.21
CA HIS A 191 2.75 16.72 4.31
C HIS A 191 2.12 15.59 5.10
N ASP A 192 1.45 14.63 4.46
CA ASP A 192 0.88 13.48 5.15
C ASP A 192 1.58 12.18 4.70
N TYR A 193 1.94 11.32 5.65
CA TYR A 193 2.59 10.04 5.40
C TYR A 193 1.90 8.90 6.16
N TYR A 194 1.23 8.04 5.42
CA TYR A 194 0.53 6.87 5.92
C TYR A 194 1.21 5.62 5.36
N VAL A 195 1.46 4.63 6.21
CA VAL A 195 2.07 3.39 5.76
C VAL A 195 1.48 2.16 6.46
N VAL A 196 1.22 1.12 5.68
CA VAL A 196 0.83 -0.21 6.17
C VAL A 196 2.02 -1.14 6.05
N TYR A 197 2.24 -1.99 7.05
CA TYR A 197 3.26 -3.05 7.03
C TYR A 197 2.62 -4.39 7.36
N ALA A 198 2.98 -5.43 6.61
CA ALA A 198 2.53 -6.80 6.91
C ALA A 198 3.43 -7.43 8.00
N ARG A 199 2.88 -8.11 9.00
CA ARG A 199 3.67 -8.62 10.13
C ARG A 199 4.43 -9.91 9.81
N HIS A 200 3.88 -10.77 8.96
CA HIS A 200 4.27 -12.18 8.85
C HIS A 200 4.95 -12.54 7.53
N GLU A 201 5.45 -11.54 6.79
CA GLU A 201 6.27 -11.77 5.61
C GLU A 201 7.70 -12.12 5.99
N ALA A 202 8.19 -13.27 5.48
CA ALA A 202 9.48 -13.86 5.84
C ALA A 202 10.41 -14.13 4.64
N SER A 203 10.02 -13.68 3.44
CA SER A 203 10.83 -13.86 2.22
C SER A 203 12.06 -12.97 2.23
N LEU A 204 13.20 -13.55 1.88
CA LEU A 204 14.42 -12.81 1.61
C LEU A 204 14.18 -11.79 0.49
N GLY A 205 14.52 -10.53 0.74
CA GLY A 205 14.28 -9.41 -0.17
C GLY A 205 12.96 -8.66 0.03
N PHE A 206 12.12 -9.09 0.98
CA PHE A 206 10.84 -8.44 1.29
C PHE A 206 10.90 -7.54 2.53
N THR A 207 12.09 -7.06 2.90
CA THR A 207 12.24 -6.05 3.96
C THR A 207 11.62 -4.74 3.48
N PRO A 208 10.57 -4.21 4.14
CA PRO A 208 9.95 -2.98 3.73
C PRO A 208 10.78 -1.78 4.22
N VAL A 209 10.75 -0.72 3.42
CA VAL A 209 11.31 0.57 3.78
C VAL A 209 10.54 1.13 4.97
N MET A 210 11.25 1.36 6.07
CA MET A 210 10.88 2.39 7.03
C MET A 210 11.67 3.63 6.72
N ALA A 211 10.97 4.69 6.34
CA ALA A 211 11.60 5.94 6.01
C ALA A 211 12.30 6.49 7.26
N ASN A 212 13.62 6.59 7.18
CA ASN A 212 14.42 7.21 8.22
C ASN A 212 14.35 8.72 8.05
N ASN A 213 14.24 9.44 9.17
CA ASN A 213 14.17 10.91 9.20
C ASN A 213 13.00 11.42 8.36
N LEU A 214 11.78 11.03 8.74
CA LEU A 214 10.55 11.59 8.19
C LEU A 214 10.51 13.08 8.47
N ASP A 215 10.83 13.87 7.45
CA ASP A 215 10.66 15.31 7.44
C ASP A 215 9.25 15.58 6.87
N VAL A 216 8.24 15.42 7.72
CA VAL A 216 6.82 15.46 7.35
C VAL A 216 6.14 16.53 8.19
N SER A 217 5.45 17.47 7.53
CA SER A 217 4.86 18.64 8.19
C SER A 217 3.46 18.41 8.78
N GLY A 218 2.77 17.37 8.33
CA GLY A 218 1.43 17.01 8.75
C GLY A 218 1.38 15.67 9.48
N LYS A 219 0.43 14.81 9.11
CA LYS A 219 0.15 13.58 9.86
C LYS A 219 1.06 12.44 9.45
N ILE A 220 1.47 11.65 10.43
CA ILE A 220 2.18 10.39 10.23
C ILE A 220 1.36 9.28 10.88
N ALA A 221 1.06 8.22 10.14
CA ALA A 221 0.37 7.05 10.67
C ALA A 221 1.00 5.75 10.17
N PHE A 222 1.21 4.83 11.11
CA PHE A 222 1.76 3.51 10.85
C PHE A 222 0.73 2.45 11.21
N TYR A 223 0.52 1.48 10.32
CA TYR A 223 -0.40 0.37 10.54
C TYR A 223 0.34 -0.96 10.38
N ALA A 224 0.61 -1.61 11.52
CA ALA A 224 0.96 -3.01 11.55
C ALA A 224 -0.30 -3.85 11.29
N MET A 225 -0.28 -4.70 10.27
CA MET A 225 -1.39 -5.60 9.93
C MET A 225 -0.93 -7.06 9.91
N PRO A 226 -1.74 -8.00 10.42
CA PRO A 226 -1.40 -9.41 10.35
C PRO A 226 -1.43 -9.92 8.91
N GLY A 227 -0.61 -10.93 8.63
CA GLY A 227 -0.52 -11.58 7.33
C GLY A 227 0.76 -11.23 6.56
N ARG A 228 0.82 -11.66 5.31
CA ARG A 228 1.97 -11.51 4.40
C ARG A 228 1.81 -10.31 3.46
N HIS A 229 2.82 -10.14 2.59
CA HIS A 229 2.91 -9.02 1.65
C HIS A 229 1.64 -8.79 0.82
N ALA A 230 0.99 -9.85 0.32
CA ALA A 230 -0.24 -9.75 -0.47
C ALA A 230 -1.50 -9.63 0.38
N THR A 231 -1.46 -10.09 1.63
CA THR A 231 -2.63 -10.08 2.53
C THR A 231 -3.13 -8.65 2.75
N VAL A 232 -2.19 -7.70 2.89
CA VAL A 232 -2.50 -6.27 3.08
C VAL A 232 -3.08 -5.56 1.86
N VAL A 233 -3.12 -6.21 0.70
CA VAL A 233 -3.77 -5.71 -0.52
C VAL A 233 -4.91 -6.60 -1.03
N GLY A 234 -5.41 -7.50 -0.17
CA GLY A 234 -6.65 -8.25 -0.44
C GLY A 234 -6.49 -9.71 -0.83
N ASN A 235 -5.29 -10.28 -0.77
CA ASN A 235 -5.12 -11.72 -0.89
C ASN A 235 -5.59 -12.42 0.39
N ALA A 236 -6.65 -13.23 0.27
CA ALA A 236 -7.31 -13.87 1.41
C ALA A 236 -6.87 -15.34 1.62
N SER A 237 -5.79 -15.78 0.95
CA SER A 237 -5.26 -17.14 1.09
C SER A 237 -4.69 -17.38 2.49
N GLU A 238 -4.89 -18.58 3.01
CA GLU A 238 -4.24 -19.06 4.24
C GLU A 238 -2.70 -19.05 4.18
N THR A 239 -2.11 -19.06 2.99
CA THR A 239 -0.65 -18.94 2.82
C THR A 239 -0.22 -17.52 2.54
N GLY A 240 -1.14 -16.61 2.21
CA GLY A 240 -0.86 -15.21 1.87
C GLY A 240 -0.24 -14.98 0.48
N ASP A 241 -0.27 -15.95 -0.45
CA ASP A 241 0.23 -15.79 -1.81
C ASP A 241 -0.58 -16.54 -2.89
N ASN A 242 -0.48 -17.87 -2.94
CA ASN A 242 -1.09 -18.72 -3.94
C ASN A 242 -2.37 -19.39 -3.40
N ILE A 243 -3.28 -19.74 -4.30
CA ILE A 243 -4.40 -20.63 -3.98
C ILE A 243 -4.26 -21.92 -4.79
N TYR A 244 -3.88 -23.02 -4.14
CA TYR A 244 -4.29 -24.36 -4.57
C TYR A 244 -5.55 -24.71 -3.78
N ASN A 245 -6.74 -24.52 -4.36
CA ASN A 245 -8.03 -25.05 -3.86
C ASN A 245 -8.28 -24.90 -2.34
N ARG A 246 -8.19 -23.69 -1.78
CA ARG A 246 -8.49 -23.48 -0.34
C ARG A 246 -9.44 -22.31 -0.08
N PRO A 247 -10.18 -22.34 1.04
CA PRO A 247 -11.14 -21.30 1.40
C PRO A 247 -10.49 -19.92 1.53
N THR A 248 -11.24 -18.88 1.19
CA THR A 248 -10.84 -17.47 1.27
C THR A 248 -11.21 -16.89 2.63
N ASP A 249 -10.59 -17.39 3.71
CA ASP A 249 -11.04 -17.09 5.08
C ASP A 249 -10.39 -15.84 5.69
N PHE A 250 -9.38 -15.21 5.05
CA PHE A 250 -8.61 -14.10 5.61
C PHE A 250 -8.87 -12.75 4.92
N THR A 251 -10.13 -12.40 4.70
CA THR A 251 -10.53 -11.21 3.93
C THR A 251 -10.44 -9.88 4.71
N GLU A 252 -10.43 -9.97 6.04
CA GLU A 252 -10.63 -8.87 6.98
C GLU A 252 -9.50 -7.84 6.82
N VAL A 253 -8.27 -8.30 6.66
CA VAL A 253 -7.08 -7.44 6.55
C VAL A 253 -7.19 -6.56 5.31
N GLY A 254 -7.51 -7.16 4.15
CA GLY A 254 -7.72 -6.42 2.90
C GLY A 254 -8.88 -5.43 2.99
N LYS A 255 -9.99 -5.81 3.63
CA LYS A 255 -11.16 -4.93 3.83
C LYS A 255 -10.83 -3.73 4.71
N ILE A 256 -10.13 -3.94 5.82
CA ILE A 256 -9.70 -2.85 6.71
C ILE A 256 -8.72 -1.93 6.01
N VAL A 257 -7.67 -2.46 5.38
CA VAL A 257 -6.68 -1.64 4.67
C VAL A 257 -7.34 -0.83 3.56
N ARG A 258 -8.22 -1.45 2.76
CA ARG A 258 -9.00 -0.73 1.75
C ARG A 258 -9.82 0.40 2.34
N CYS A 259 -10.56 0.15 3.42
CA CYS A 259 -11.36 1.17 4.08
C CYS A 259 -10.51 2.33 4.63
N LEU A 260 -9.34 2.04 5.20
CA LEU A 260 -8.40 3.06 5.69
C LEU A 260 -7.90 3.95 4.54
N VAL A 261 -7.51 3.35 3.41
CA VAL A 261 -7.04 4.12 2.24
C VAL A 261 -8.16 4.95 1.62
N GLU A 262 -9.37 4.39 1.48
CA GLU A 262 -10.54 5.11 0.95
C GLU A 262 -10.92 6.29 1.86
N LYS A 263 -10.97 6.09 3.19
CA LYS A 263 -11.22 7.17 4.16
C LYS A 263 -10.14 8.26 4.06
N GLN A 264 -8.87 7.86 3.95
CA GLN A 264 -7.76 8.82 3.86
C GLN A 264 -7.77 9.61 2.55
N LEU A 265 -7.98 8.95 1.40
CA LEU A 265 -8.11 9.60 0.09
C LEU A 265 -9.27 10.58 0.07
N THR A 266 -10.42 10.18 0.63
CA THR A 266 -11.60 11.07 0.76
C THR A 266 -11.26 12.30 1.62
N SER A 267 -10.53 12.11 2.73
CA SER A 267 -10.09 13.23 3.57
C SER A 267 -9.08 14.17 2.87
N TRP A 268 -8.33 13.66 1.89
CA TRP A 268 -7.46 14.44 1.01
C TRP A 268 -8.21 15.09 -0.17
N GLY A 269 -9.54 14.95 -0.23
CA GLY A 269 -10.39 15.57 -1.25
C GLY A 269 -10.57 14.73 -2.52
N VAL A 270 -10.11 13.47 -2.52
CA VAL A 270 -10.33 12.56 -3.65
C VAL A 270 -11.78 12.07 -3.67
N LYS A 271 -12.39 12.05 -4.86
CA LYS A 271 -13.74 11.54 -5.06
C LYS A 271 -13.69 10.12 -5.61
N LEU A 272 -14.13 9.17 -4.81
CA LEU A 272 -14.22 7.75 -5.15
C LEU A 272 -15.69 7.33 -5.26
N ASN A 273 -16.00 6.42 -6.19
CA ASN A 273 -17.22 5.63 -6.19
C ASN A 273 -16.94 4.24 -5.58
N HIS A 274 -18.00 3.45 -5.34
CA HIS A 274 -17.89 2.05 -4.92
C HIS A 274 -16.94 1.79 -3.73
N THR A 275 -16.89 2.71 -2.76
CA THR A 275 -16.11 2.54 -1.53
C THR A 275 -16.75 1.49 -0.63
N LEU A 276 -15.95 0.79 0.19
CA LEU A 276 -16.48 -0.19 1.16
C LEU A 276 -17.35 0.48 2.24
N SER A 277 -17.03 1.72 2.60
CA SER A 277 -17.77 2.52 3.59
C SER A 277 -18.05 1.77 4.90
N LEU A 278 -17.04 1.05 5.44
CA LEU A 278 -17.21 0.31 6.68
C LEU A 278 -17.50 1.25 7.85
N THR A 279 -18.52 0.92 8.63
CA THR A 279 -18.82 1.58 9.90
C THR A 279 -17.76 1.23 10.94
N ASP A 280 -17.63 2.05 11.97
CA ASP A 280 -16.70 1.79 13.07
C ASP A 280 -16.98 0.45 13.76
N GLU A 281 -18.27 0.08 13.94
CA GLU A 281 -18.65 -1.23 14.50
C GLU A 281 -18.16 -2.39 13.62
N VAL A 282 -18.36 -2.32 12.31
CA VAL A 282 -17.91 -3.38 11.38
C VAL A 282 -16.39 -3.46 11.34
N MET A 283 -15.69 -2.32 11.37
CA MET A 283 -14.23 -2.33 11.45
C MET A 283 -13.73 -3.00 12.73
N LEU A 284 -14.37 -2.74 13.87
CA LEU A 284 -14.05 -3.38 15.14
C LEU A 284 -14.36 -4.88 15.13
N GLN A 285 -15.47 -5.31 14.50
CA GLN A 285 -15.76 -6.74 14.31
C GLN A 285 -14.67 -7.44 13.50
N TYR A 286 -14.19 -6.82 12.42
CA TYR A 286 -13.08 -7.38 11.62
C TYR A 286 -11.77 -7.42 12.41
N TYR A 287 -11.48 -6.41 13.24
CA TYR A 287 -10.32 -6.48 14.12
C TYR A 287 -10.44 -7.56 15.19
N ASP A 288 -11.64 -7.80 15.73
CA ASP A 288 -11.90 -8.87 16.70
C ASP A 288 -11.65 -10.25 16.08
N ILE A 289 -12.15 -10.47 14.85
CA ILE A 289 -11.88 -11.69 14.06
C ILE A 289 -10.38 -11.84 13.82
N MET A 290 -9.66 -10.78 13.43
CA MET A 290 -8.22 -10.84 13.23
C MET A 290 -7.46 -11.24 14.50
N LEU A 291 -7.90 -10.78 15.67
CA LEU A 291 -7.28 -11.17 16.95
C LEU A 291 -7.50 -12.65 17.25
N ALA A 292 -8.72 -13.15 17.03
CA ALA A 292 -9.03 -14.57 17.22
C ALA A 292 -8.19 -15.46 16.29
N ASP A 293 -7.96 -14.99 15.05
CA ASP A 293 -7.20 -15.70 14.03
C ASP A 293 -5.70 -15.37 14.02
N LEU A 294 -5.20 -14.58 14.98
CA LEU A 294 -3.79 -14.20 15.04
C LEU A 294 -2.82 -15.40 14.98
N PRO A 295 -3.08 -16.55 15.67
CA PRO A 295 -2.25 -17.74 15.52
C PRO A 295 -2.21 -18.28 14.08
N LYS A 296 -3.31 -18.19 13.33
CA LYS A 296 -3.35 -18.62 11.92
C LYS A 296 -2.52 -17.68 11.04
N TYR A 297 -2.59 -16.37 11.26
CA TYR A 297 -1.74 -15.42 10.55
C TYR A 297 -0.25 -15.62 10.84
N GLN A 298 0.12 -15.98 12.08
CA GLN A 298 1.52 -16.28 12.43
C GLN A 298 2.06 -17.49 11.63
N LEU A 299 1.21 -18.48 11.35
CA LEU A 299 1.57 -19.63 10.50
C LEU A 299 1.93 -19.21 9.07
N MET A 300 1.43 -18.06 8.58
CA MET A 300 1.78 -17.57 7.25
C MET A 300 3.29 -17.33 7.09
N SER A 301 4.03 -17.04 8.17
CA SER A 301 5.49 -16.90 8.15
C SER A 301 6.23 -18.20 7.75
N LYS A 302 5.53 -19.33 7.69
CA LYS A 302 6.06 -20.60 7.17
C LYS A 302 6.20 -20.61 5.64
N TYR A 303 5.50 -19.72 4.95
CA TYR A 303 5.49 -19.60 3.49
C TYR A 303 6.30 -18.39 3.03
N VAL A 304 6.95 -18.52 1.86
CA VAL A 304 7.83 -17.49 1.30
C VAL A 304 7.70 -17.44 -0.23
N TYR A 305 7.88 -16.26 -0.81
CA TYR A 305 7.89 -16.05 -2.25
C TYR A 305 9.19 -16.45 -2.92
N THR A 306 10.30 -16.34 -2.21
CA THR A 306 11.66 -16.59 -2.71
C THR A 306 12.31 -17.69 -1.90
N VAL A 307 13.18 -17.33 -0.97
CA VAL A 307 13.76 -18.20 0.04
C VAL A 307 13.52 -17.57 1.40
N ARG A 308 13.52 -18.38 2.46
CA ARG A 308 13.36 -17.88 3.82
C ARG A 308 14.54 -17.01 4.21
N ASP A 309 14.27 -15.87 4.83
CA ASP A 309 15.29 -15.12 5.56
C ASP A 309 15.63 -15.89 6.85
N TYR A 310 16.69 -16.70 6.82
CA TYR A 310 17.15 -17.49 7.96
C TYR A 310 17.88 -16.66 9.04
N PHE A 311 18.13 -15.38 8.78
CA PHE A 311 18.90 -14.52 9.69
C PHE A 311 18.03 -13.87 10.79
N SER A 312 16.71 -14.05 10.77
CA SER A 312 15.80 -13.54 11.81
C SER A 312 14.50 -14.35 11.88
N ALA A 313 14.02 -14.64 13.09
CA ALA A 313 12.69 -15.21 13.31
C ALA A 313 11.56 -14.17 13.16
N GLU A 314 11.90 -12.88 13.20
CA GLU A 314 10.97 -11.76 13.05
C GLU A 314 11.21 -11.02 11.73
N ARG A 315 10.14 -10.47 11.14
CA ARG A 315 10.25 -9.61 9.95
C ARG A 315 11.13 -8.40 10.26
N LYS A 316 12.16 -8.16 9.44
CA LYS A 316 12.98 -6.94 9.53
C LYS A 316 12.25 -5.76 8.89
N VAL A 317 12.50 -4.56 9.40
CA VAL A 317 11.97 -3.31 8.85
C VAL A 317 13.08 -2.26 8.82
N GLY A 318 13.15 -1.43 7.77
CA GLY A 318 14.17 -0.39 7.63
C GLY A 318 15.19 -0.69 6.53
N ASN A 319 16.31 0.03 6.51
CA ASN A 319 17.34 -0.23 5.51
C ASN A 319 18.13 -1.52 5.83
N GLU A 320 18.56 -2.24 4.80
CA GLU A 320 19.29 -3.52 4.93
C GLU A 320 20.52 -3.46 5.87
N SER A 321 21.09 -2.28 6.10
CA SER A 321 22.23 -2.08 7.00
C SER A 321 21.84 -1.81 8.46
N GLN A 322 20.63 -1.30 8.76
CA GLN A 322 20.19 -0.99 10.12
C GLN A 322 19.63 -2.20 10.86
N ASN A 323 19.16 -3.24 10.15
CA ASN A 323 18.65 -4.49 10.74
C ASN A 323 17.74 -4.28 11.96
N LYS A 324 16.87 -3.26 11.93
CA LYS A 324 15.95 -3.04 13.06
C LYS A 324 14.92 -4.17 13.08
N LYS A 325 14.79 -4.81 14.24
CA LYS A 325 13.77 -5.84 14.45
C LYS A 325 12.42 -5.15 14.59
N TRP A 326 11.36 -5.81 14.11
CA TRP A 326 9.98 -5.34 14.26
C TRP A 326 9.65 -4.95 15.70
N SER A 327 10.03 -5.82 16.65
CA SER A 327 9.83 -5.66 18.09
C SER A 327 10.51 -4.43 18.71
N GLN A 328 11.53 -3.87 18.04
CA GLN A 328 12.27 -2.70 18.52
C GLN A 328 11.63 -1.36 18.11
N LEU A 329 10.58 -1.41 17.29
CA LEU A 329 9.94 -0.23 16.72
C LEU A 329 8.60 -0.01 17.42
N SER A 330 8.59 0.81 18.48
CA SER A 330 7.39 1.08 19.29
C SER A 330 6.19 1.57 18.47
N MET A 331 6.42 2.27 17.35
CA MET A 331 5.37 2.71 16.42
C MET A 331 4.72 1.57 15.61
N LEU A 332 5.40 0.42 15.52
CA LEU A 332 4.92 -0.81 14.86
C LEU A 332 4.55 -1.91 15.86
N ALA A 333 4.88 -1.70 17.13
CA ALA A 333 4.40 -2.54 18.20
C ALA A 333 2.87 -2.40 18.25
N SER A 334 2.17 -3.53 18.16
CA SER A 334 0.79 -3.61 18.59
C SER A 334 0.70 -3.10 20.05
N PRO A 335 -0.42 -2.54 20.51
CA PRO A 335 -0.59 -2.25 21.93
C PRO A 335 -0.48 -3.57 22.73
N HIS A 336 0.71 -3.82 23.25
CA HIS A 336 1.05 -5.01 24.04
C HIS A 336 0.98 -4.62 25.51
N PHE A 337 0.29 -5.42 26.30
CA PHE A 337 0.32 -5.31 27.75
C PHE A 337 0.62 -6.70 28.32
N SER A 338 1.57 -6.76 29.24
CA SER A 338 1.99 -8.02 29.89
C SER A 338 2.35 -9.15 28.90
N GLY A 339 2.93 -8.81 27.74
CA GLY A 339 3.36 -9.78 26.72
C GLY A 339 2.27 -10.31 25.79
N LYS A 340 1.03 -9.78 25.86
CA LYS A 340 -0.07 -10.16 24.95
C LYS A 340 -0.46 -9.01 24.02
N ASP A 341 -0.69 -9.34 22.75
CA ASP A 341 -1.33 -8.47 21.76
C ASP A 341 -2.81 -8.30 22.12
N ILE A 342 -3.22 -7.16 22.70
CA ILE A 342 -4.64 -6.90 22.97
C ILE A 342 -5.34 -6.36 21.72
N PHE A 343 -4.65 -5.50 20.99
CA PHE A 343 -5.17 -4.85 19.80
C PHE A 343 -4.21 -5.11 18.63
N ILE A 344 -4.76 -5.34 17.43
CA ILE A 344 -3.96 -5.51 16.21
C ILE A 344 -2.95 -4.37 16.00
N ASN A 345 -3.38 -3.12 16.21
CA ASN A 345 -2.53 -1.94 16.12
C ASN A 345 -3.15 -0.75 16.88
N GLN A 346 -2.46 0.39 16.90
CA GLN A 346 -2.93 1.61 17.57
C GLN A 346 -4.30 2.10 17.07
N HIS A 347 -4.58 1.93 15.77
CA HIS A 347 -5.88 2.32 15.21
C HIS A 347 -7.02 1.47 15.78
N HIS A 348 -6.83 0.14 15.91
CA HIS A 348 -7.81 -0.71 16.57
C HIS A 348 -8.11 -0.22 18.00
N MET A 349 -7.08 0.03 18.82
CA MET A 349 -7.26 0.52 20.19
C MET A 349 -8.02 1.85 20.25
N ASN A 350 -7.59 2.84 19.45
CA ASN A 350 -8.23 4.15 19.43
C ASN A 350 -9.70 4.05 18.97
N LEU A 351 -9.98 3.23 17.95
CA LEU A 351 -11.33 3.03 17.45
C LEU A 351 -12.22 2.38 18.51
N PHE A 352 -11.70 1.38 19.24
CA PHE A 352 -12.43 0.66 20.29
C PHE A 352 -12.84 1.59 21.43
N ILE A 353 -11.87 2.36 21.97
CA ILE A 353 -12.11 3.32 23.06
C ILE A 353 -13.11 4.40 22.62
N ASN A 354 -12.91 4.99 21.44
CA ASN A 354 -13.79 6.04 20.93
C ASN A 354 -15.19 5.51 20.64
N TYR A 355 -15.31 4.29 20.13
CA TYR A 355 -16.59 3.65 19.84
C TYR A 355 -17.39 3.40 21.12
N GLN A 356 -16.75 2.81 22.14
CA GLN A 356 -17.39 2.58 23.44
C GLN A 356 -17.95 3.87 24.04
N SER A 357 -17.10 4.92 24.09
CA SER A 357 -17.47 6.22 24.65
C SER A 357 -18.61 6.87 23.86
N ARG A 358 -18.50 6.92 22.53
CA ARG A 358 -19.50 7.57 21.66
C ARG A 358 -20.84 6.84 21.68
N MET A 359 -20.84 5.51 21.74
CA MET A 359 -22.05 4.68 21.79
C MET A 359 -22.59 4.48 23.22
N ARG A 360 -21.85 4.94 24.25
CA ARG A 360 -22.19 4.81 25.67
C ARG A 360 -22.45 3.35 26.10
N LEU A 361 -21.63 2.43 25.59
CA LEU A 361 -21.76 0.99 25.86
C LEU A 361 -21.04 0.62 27.16
N ASN A 362 -21.69 -0.20 27.99
CA ASN A 362 -21.04 -0.82 29.14
C ASN A 362 -20.15 -1.99 28.69
N GLU A 363 -19.38 -2.56 29.62
CA GLU A 363 -18.46 -3.67 29.35
C GLU A 363 -19.17 -4.92 28.82
N ALA A 364 -20.37 -5.24 29.31
CA ALA A 364 -21.12 -6.41 28.85
C ALA A 364 -21.59 -6.25 27.40
N ASP A 365 -22.04 -5.05 27.02
CA ASP A 365 -22.41 -4.73 25.64
C ASP A 365 -21.20 -4.77 24.70
N MET A 366 -20.05 -4.28 25.15
CA MET A 366 -18.79 -4.37 24.41
C MET A 366 -18.36 -5.83 24.23
N ALA A 367 -18.40 -6.65 25.29
CA ALA A 367 -18.04 -8.07 25.24
C ALA A 367 -18.96 -8.89 24.33
N LYS A 368 -20.24 -8.51 24.23
CA LYS A 368 -21.18 -9.13 23.27
C LYS A 368 -20.82 -8.83 21.82
N LYS A 369 -20.30 -7.63 21.53
CA LYS A 369 -19.97 -7.19 20.17
C LYS A 369 -18.55 -7.57 19.74
N PHE A 370 -17.60 -7.56 20.68
CA PHE A 370 -16.17 -7.75 20.44
C PHE A 370 -15.59 -8.71 21.50
N PRO A 371 -16.02 -9.98 21.48
CA PRO A 371 -15.73 -10.92 22.56
C PRO A 371 -14.23 -11.19 22.72
N THR A 372 -13.48 -11.30 21.63
CA THR A 372 -12.05 -11.62 21.67
C THR A 372 -11.26 -10.49 22.30
N THR A 373 -11.52 -9.26 21.85
CA THR A 373 -10.86 -8.04 22.34
C THR A 373 -11.16 -7.84 23.82
N CYS A 374 -12.42 -7.99 24.23
CA CYS A 374 -12.81 -7.84 25.64
C CYS A 374 -12.22 -8.94 26.52
N GLN A 375 -12.20 -10.20 26.05
CA GLN A 375 -11.56 -11.30 26.78
C GLN A 375 -10.07 -10.98 27.04
N LEU A 376 -9.33 -10.56 26.02
CA LEU A 376 -7.91 -10.21 26.16
C LEU A 376 -7.68 -9.04 27.13
N ILE A 377 -8.58 -8.06 27.17
CA ILE A 377 -8.55 -6.96 28.15
C ILE A 377 -8.75 -7.50 29.57
N THR A 378 -9.72 -8.40 29.79
CA THR A 378 -9.99 -8.97 31.12
C THR A 378 -8.87 -9.87 31.65
N GLU A 379 -8.05 -10.41 30.76
CA GLU A 379 -6.87 -11.21 31.13
C GLU A 379 -5.67 -10.35 31.55
N LEU A 380 -5.78 -9.01 31.47
CA LEU A 380 -4.74 -8.14 32.00
C LEU A 380 -4.71 -8.17 33.52
N PRO A 381 -3.52 -8.15 34.14
CA PRO A 381 -3.42 -7.98 35.58
C PRO A 381 -4.13 -6.68 35.97
N THR A 382 -5.05 -6.74 36.94
CA THR A 382 -5.78 -5.59 37.51
C THR A 382 -4.89 -4.61 38.30
N TYR A 383 -3.57 -4.67 38.13
CA TYR A 383 -2.62 -3.82 38.82
C TYR A 383 -2.25 -2.62 37.95
N PHE A 384 -3.14 -1.62 37.91
CA PHE A 384 -2.78 -0.19 37.84
C PHE A 384 -3.86 0.65 38.51
#